data_AF-A0A7J6ECM2-F1
#
_entry.id   AF-A0A7J6ECM2-F1
#
_cell.length_a   1.000
_cell.length_b   1.000
_cell.length_c   1.000
_cell.angle_alpha   90.00
_cell.angle_beta   90.00
_cell.angle_gamma   90.00
#
_symmetry.space_group_name_H-M   'P 1'
#
loop_
_entity.id
_entity.type
_entity.pdbx_description
1 polymer ?
#
loop_
_entity_poly.entity_id
_entity_poly.type
_entity_poly.pdbx_seq_one_letter_code
_entity_poly.pdbx_strand_id
1 'polypeptide(L)'
;MVEFVFGNKFVSSSSVIILLMMKVIVVMSGYRFGVANGVSMNYYVMSCPMADIIVQNTIAFPRLFRSGAHTLGVARCSSFKSRLSEADPTLDSDFARTLSKTCSAGDTAEQPFDATRNDFDNVYFNGLVRKNGVLTSDQTLYASPRTRSIVNAYAFNQAMFFLDFQQAFIKMGLLDLKQVNTQ
;
A
#
# COMPACT_ATOMS: atom_id res chain seq x y z
N MET A 1 -8.56 -1.53 -11.51
CA MET A 1 -8.81 -2.85 -10.94
C MET A 1 -7.60 -3.21 -10.10
N VAL A 2 -7.74 -3.33 -8.79
CA VAL A 2 -6.61 -3.69 -7.90
C VAL A 2 -6.59 -5.19 -7.79
N GLU A 3 -5.59 -5.82 -8.39
CA GLU A 3 -5.40 -7.27 -8.33
C GLU A 3 -4.48 -7.61 -7.15
N PHE A 4 -5.07 -8.09 -6.06
CA PHE A 4 -4.30 -8.66 -4.95
C PHE A 4 -4.05 -10.13 -5.25
N VAL A 5 -2.79 -10.48 -5.54
CA VAL A 5 -2.38 -11.86 -5.83
C VAL A 5 -2.09 -12.58 -4.51
N PHE A 6 -3.01 -13.45 -4.09
CA PHE A 6 -2.76 -14.47 -3.05
C PHE A 6 -2.68 -15.84 -3.73
N GLY A 7 -1.48 -16.26 -4.12
CA GLY A 7 -1.26 -17.48 -4.90
C GLY A 7 -1.79 -17.38 -6.35
N ASN A 8 -2.25 -18.49 -6.94
CA ASN A 8 -2.71 -18.56 -8.34
C ASN A 8 -4.19 -18.17 -8.56
N LYS A 9 -4.85 -17.51 -7.59
CA LYS A 9 -6.29 -17.21 -7.68
C LYS A 9 -6.52 -15.70 -7.69
N PHE A 10 -7.22 -15.24 -8.72
CA PHE A 10 -7.74 -13.88 -8.84
C PHE A 10 -8.84 -13.66 -7.79
N VAL A 11 -8.72 -12.60 -6.98
CA VAL A 11 -9.65 -12.31 -5.88
C VAL A 11 -10.62 -11.21 -6.30
N SER A 12 -11.89 -11.57 -6.53
CA SER A 12 -13.01 -10.67 -6.84
C SER A 12 -13.69 -10.17 -5.56
N SER A 13 -14.05 -8.87 -5.52
CA SER A 13 -14.51 -8.10 -4.36
C SER A 13 -15.87 -8.57 -3.81
N SER A 14 -15.84 -9.45 -2.81
CA SER A 14 -16.97 -9.66 -1.89
C SER A 14 -16.64 -9.05 -0.53
N SER A 15 -17.62 -8.46 0.17
CA SER A 15 -17.42 -7.81 1.49
C SER A 15 -16.73 -8.72 2.53
N VAL A 16 -16.86 -10.04 2.38
CA VAL A 16 -16.20 -11.06 3.21
C VAL A 16 -14.67 -11.03 3.04
N ILE A 17 -14.17 -10.83 1.82
CA ILE A 17 -12.73 -10.76 1.53
C ILE A 17 -12.11 -9.53 2.18
N ILE A 18 -12.83 -8.39 2.19
CA ILE A 18 -12.35 -7.16 2.84
C ILE A 18 -12.23 -7.36 4.36
N LEU A 19 -13.23 -7.98 4.99
CA LEU A 19 -13.15 -8.31 6.42
C LEU A 19 -12.02 -9.30 6.74
N LEU A 20 -11.79 -10.29 5.89
CA LEU A 20 -10.68 -11.23 6.04
C LEU A 20 -9.33 -10.52 5.85
N MET A 21 -9.21 -9.64 4.85
CA MET A 21 -8.00 -8.84 4.62
C MET A 21 -7.71 -7.90 5.79
N MET A 22 -8.73 -7.25 6.35
CA MET A 22 -8.57 -6.42 7.54
C MET A 22 -8.12 -7.23 8.76
N LYS A 23 -8.65 -8.44 8.95
CA LYS A 23 -8.18 -9.33 10.02
C LYS A 23 -6.73 -9.75 9.81
N VAL A 24 -6.32 -10.07 8.58
CA VAL A 24 -4.93 -10.39 8.26
C VAL A 24 -4.02 -9.21 8.57
N ILE A 25 -4.37 -8.00 8.14
CA ILE A 25 -3.59 -6.80 8.41
C ILE A 25 -3.47 -6.55 9.92
N VAL A 26 -4.58 -6.61 10.67
CA VAL A 26 -4.58 -6.43 12.13
C VAL A 26 -3.65 -7.43 12.83
N VAL A 27 -3.67 -8.69 12.40
CA VAL A 27 -2.83 -9.75 12.97
C VAL A 27 -1.35 -9.52 12.63
N MET A 28 -1.03 -9.12 11.39
CA MET A 28 0.34 -8.86 10.95
C MET A 28 0.94 -7.56 11.52
N SER A 29 0.11 -6.54 11.79
CA SER A 29 0.55 -5.28 12.39
C SER A 29 0.85 -5.37 13.90
N GLY A 30 0.69 -6.55 14.52
CA GLY A 30 0.92 -6.73 15.96
C GLY A 30 -0.06 -5.97 16.86
N TYR A 31 -1.14 -5.41 16.30
CA TYR A 31 -2.18 -4.74 17.07
C TYR A 31 -2.96 -5.79 17.85
N ARG A 32 -2.52 -6.03 19.10
CA ARG A 32 -3.35 -6.75 20.06
C ARG A 32 -4.61 -5.92 20.29
N PHE A 33 -5.75 -6.38 19.79
CA PHE A 33 -7.06 -6.02 20.33
C PHE A 33 -7.14 -6.60 21.76
N GLY A 34 -6.40 -5.97 22.67
CA GLY A 34 -6.63 -6.10 24.09
C GLY A 34 -8.02 -5.54 24.37
N VAL A 35 -8.79 -6.30 25.14
CA VAL A 35 -10.07 -5.91 25.70
C VAL A 35 -9.85 -4.67 26.56
N ALA A 36 -9.89 -3.49 25.94
CA ALA A 36 -9.84 -2.20 26.58
C ALA A 36 -10.68 -1.24 25.72
N ASN A 37 -12.00 -1.30 25.91
CA ASN A 37 -12.97 -0.27 25.52
C ASN A 37 -12.75 0.42 24.15
N GLY A 38 -12.49 -0.36 23.11
CA GLY A 38 -12.20 0.14 21.76
C GLY A 38 -13.29 -0.11 20.71
N VAL A 39 -14.39 -0.77 21.06
CA VAL A 39 -15.64 -0.72 20.27
C VAL A 39 -16.49 0.44 20.76
N SER A 40 -15.87 1.57 21.07
CA SER A 40 -16.65 2.79 21.18
C SER A 40 -17.00 3.19 19.76
N MET A 41 -18.29 3.15 19.46
CA MET A 41 -18.97 3.78 18.33
C MET A 41 -18.74 5.31 18.32
N ASN A 42 -17.58 5.79 18.76
CA ASN A 42 -17.15 7.17 18.71
C ASN A 42 -16.30 7.50 17.47
N TYR A 43 -15.98 6.48 16.65
CA TYR A 43 -15.22 6.66 15.41
C TYR A 43 -15.98 7.47 14.35
N TYR A 44 -17.32 7.41 14.33
CA TYR A 44 -18.19 8.26 13.51
C TYR A 44 -18.51 9.64 14.13
N VAL A 45 -18.07 9.92 15.36
CA VAL A 45 -18.18 11.25 16.01
C VAL A 45 -16.85 12.00 16.07
N MET A 46 -15.86 11.59 15.25
CA MET A 46 -14.78 12.50 14.90
C MET A 46 -15.41 13.70 14.16
N SER A 47 -15.46 14.84 14.83
CA SER A 47 -16.05 16.06 14.28
C SER A 47 -15.40 16.37 12.92
N CYS A 48 -16.22 16.74 11.93
CA CYS A 48 -15.81 17.16 10.59
C CYS A 48 -14.91 18.40 10.69
N PRO A 49 -13.58 18.21 10.75
CA PRO A 49 -12.71 18.58 9.63
C PRO A 49 -11.64 17.51 9.26
N MET A 50 -11.39 16.50 10.12
CA MET A 50 -10.33 15.49 9.87
C MET A 50 -10.81 14.33 9.01
N ALA A 51 -12.06 13.90 9.18
CA ALA A 51 -12.67 12.86 8.34
C ALA A 51 -12.78 13.30 6.88
N ASP A 52 -13.06 14.58 6.61
CA ASP A 52 -13.14 15.11 5.24
C ASP A 52 -11.78 15.06 4.54
N ILE A 53 -10.67 15.38 5.22
CA ILE A 53 -9.33 15.33 4.61
C ILE A 53 -8.96 13.90 4.22
N ILE A 54 -9.24 12.92 5.07
CA ILE A 54 -8.91 11.51 4.78
C ILE A 54 -9.82 10.96 3.66
N VAL A 55 -11.11 11.33 3.66
CA VAL A 55 -12.05 11.00 2.58
C VAL A 55 -11.62 11.65 1.26
N GLN A 56 -11.23 12.92 1.29
CA GLN A 56 -10.72 13.65 0.12
C GLN A 56 -9.46 12.98 -0.41
N ASN A 57 -8.52 12.61 0.46
CA ASN A 57 -7.28 11.94 0.06
C ASN A 57 -7.55 10.56 -0.53
N THR A 58 -8.46 9.78 0.04
CA THR A 58 -8.86 8.46 -0.49
C THR A 58 -9.40 8.56 -1.91
N ILE A 59 -10.26 9.54 -2.17
CA ILE A 59 -10.86 9.77 -3.50
C ILE A 59 -9.83 10.39 -4.45
N ALA A 60 -8.98 11.30 -3.97
CA ALA A 60 -8.00 12.02 -4.78
C ALA A 60 -6.76 11.17 -5.12
N PHE A 61 -6.36 10.23 -4.25
CA PHE A 61 -5.11 9.47 -4.36
C PHE A 61 -5.28 7.95 -4.15
N PRO A 62 -6.18 7.27 -4.88
CA PRO A 62 -6.38 5.82 -4.74
C PRO A 62 -5.09 5.00 -4.99
N ARG A 63 -4.18 5.52 -5.83
CA ARG A 63 -2.88 4.90 -6.10
C ARG A 63 -1.95 4.86 -4.88
N LEU A 64 -1.99 5.88 -4.01
CA LEU A 64 -1.15 5.95 -2.81
C LEU A 64 -1.49 4.79 -1.86
N PHE A 65 -2.78 4.61 -1.55
CA PHE A 65 -3.25 3.59 -0.62
C PHE A 65 -3.02 2.18 -1.15
N ARG A 66 -3.35 1.93 -2.44
CA ARG A 66 -3.08 0.64 -3.06
C ARG A 66 -1.60 0.28 -3.00
N SER A 67 -0.72 1.24 -3.30
CA SER A 67 0.71 0.96 -3.29
C SER A 67 1.24 0.81 -1.86
N GLY A 68 0.62 1.45 -0.86
CA GLY A 68 0.91 1.18 0.55
C GLY A 68 0.71 -0.28 0.94
N ALA A 69 -0.14 -1.04 0.23
CA ALA A 69 -0.30 -2.46 0.46
C ALA A 69 0.90 -3.30 0.02
N HIS A 70 1.78 -2.75 -0.82
CA HIS A 70 3.02 -3.40 -1.23
C HIS A 70 4.04 -3.52 -0.09
N THR A 71 3.79 -3.00 1.12
CA THR A 71 4.58 -3.41 2.29
C THR A 71 4.54 -4.93 2.51
N LEU A 72 3.49 -5.60 2.03
CA LEU A 72 3.42 -7.06 1.98
C LEU A 72 3.76 -7.60 0.59
N GLY A 73 4.51 -8.70 0.57
CA GLY A 73 4.71 -9.52 -0.63
C GLY A 73 5.94 -9.16 -1.47
N VAL A 74 5.85 -9.49 -2.76
CA VAL A 74 6.97 -9.46 -3.72
C VAL A 74 6.50 -9.03 -5.10
N ALA A 75 7.42 -8.46 -5.88
CA ALA A 75 7.28 -8.26 -7.31
C ALA A 75 8.17 -9.25 -8.07
N ARG A 76 7.71 -9.69 -9.25
CA ARG A 76 8.57 -10.47 -10.17
C ARG A 76 9.42 -9.54 -11.02
N CYS A 77 10.60 -9.99 -11.41
CA CYS A 77 11.52 -9.23 -12.26
C CYS A 77 10.88 -8.78 -13.58
N SER A 78 10.01 -9.60 -14.18
CA SER A 78 9.24 -9.18 -15.37
C SER A 78 8.42 -7.91 -15.17
N SER A 79 8.02 -7.58 -13.93
CA SER A 79 7.22 -6.40 -13.60
C SER A 79 8.03 -5.10 -13.47
N PHE A 80 9.35 -5.17 -13.28
CA PHE A 80 10.19 -3.98 -13.07
C PHE A 80 11.48 -3.94 -13.87
N LYS A 81 11.88 -5.00 -14.58
CA LYS A 81 13.14 -5.02 -15.34
C LYS A 81 13.27 -3.89 -16.37
N SER A 82 12.15 -3.37 -16.89
CA SER A 82 12.16 -2.26 -17.86
C SER A 82 12.84 -1.01 -17.31
N ARG A 83 12.64 -0.69 -16.03
CA ARG A 83 13.24 0.51 -15.42
C ARG A 83 14.74 0.36 -15.13
N LEU A 84 15.23 -0.88 -15.07
CA LEU A 84 16.66 -1.18 -14.99
C LEU A 84 17.34 -0.95 -16.34
N SER A 85 16.69 -1.34 -17.44
CA SER A 85 17.21 -1.09 -18.81
C SER A 85 17.15 0.37 -19.24
N GLU A 86 16.15 1.12 -18.77
CA GLU A 86 15.95 2.53 -19.13
C GLU A 86 16.76 3.52 -18.27
N ALA A 87 17.58 3.01 -17.32
CA ALA A 87 18.35 3.83 -16.38
C ALA A 87 17.48 4.89 -15.67
N ASP A 88 16.42 4.44 -14.99
CA ASP A 88 15.46 5.30 -14.30
C ASP A 88 16.14 6.26 -13.31
N PRO A 89 16.08 7.60 -13.51
CA PRO A 89 16.76 8.58 -12.66
C PRO A 89 16.11 8.73 -11.27
N THR A 90 14.93 8.14 -11.08
CA THR A 90 14.21 8.13 -9.80
C THR A 90 14.58 6.93 -8.93
N LEU A 91 15.37 6.00 -9.45
CA LEU A 91 15.85 4.81 -8.74
C LEU A 91 17.25 5.06 -8.15
N ASP A 92 17.46 4.70 -6.89
CA ASP A 92 18.79 4.74 -6.30
C ASP A 92 19.76 3.78 -7.02
N SER A 93 20.99 4.22 -7.24
CA SER A 93 21.95 3.47 -8.04
C SER A 93 22.44 2.18 -7.38
N ASP A 94 22.48 2.14 -6.05
CA ASP A 94 22.91 0.98 -5.27
C ASP A 94 21.76 -0.03 -5.19
N PHE A 95 20.54 0.48 -5.03
CA PHE A 95 19.35 -0.34 -5.11
C PHE A 95 19.14 -0.90 -6.52
N ALA A 96 19.40 -0.14 -7.59
CA ALA A 96 19.36 -0.63 -8.96
C ALA A 96 20.32 -1.82 -9.17
N ARG A 97 21.54 -1.77 -8.61
CA ARG A 97 22.48 -2.91 -8.64
C ARG A 97 21.94 -4.12 -7.90
N THR A 98 21.27 -3.90 -6.77
CA THR A 98 20.60 -4.96 -6.00
C THR A 98 19.50 -5.63 -6.84
N LEU A 99 18.62 -4.83 -7.45
CA LEU A 99 17.55 -5.33 -8.33
C LEU A 99 18.10 -6.09 -9.54
N SER A 100 19.14 -5.57 -10.19
CA SER A 100 19.82 -6.24 -11.30
C SER A 100 20.40 -7.60 -10.89
N LYS A 101 20.97 -7.71 -9.69
CA LYS A 101 21.46 -8.98 -9.15
C LYS A 101 20.32 -9.96 -8.86
N THR A 102 19.18 -9.49 -8.37
CA THR A 102 17.99 -10.36 -8.21
C THR A 102 17.53 -10.89 -9.56
N CYS A 103 17.46 -10.03 -10.58
CA CYS A 103 16.97 -10.41 -11.91
C CYS A 103 17.94 -11.19 -12.78
N SER A 104 19.21 -11.36 -12.37
CA SER A 104 20.11 -12.30 -13.06
C SER A 104 19.66 -13.76 -12.93
N ALA A 105 18.79 -14.06 -11.96
CA ALA A 105 18.15 -15.37 -11.83
C ALA A 105 16.97 -15.59 -12.80
N GLY A 106 16.60 -14.58 -13.61
CA GLY A 106 15.56 -14.66 -14.63
C GLY A 106 14.29 -13.86 -14.32
N ASP A 107 13.37 -13.84 -15.27
CA ASP A 107 12.14 -13.01 -15.22
C ASP A 107 11.17 -13.39 -14.10
N THR A 108 11.23 -14.64 -13.64
CA THR A 108 10.38 -15.16 -12.55
C THR A 108 10.98 -14.94 -11.17
N ALA A 109 12.22 -14.44 -11.07
CA ALA A 109 12.83 -14.12 -9.79
C ALA A 109 12.01 -13.06 -9.04
N GLU A 110 11.93 -13.22 -7.73
CA GLU A 110 11.08 -12.41 -6.86
C GLU A 110 11.91 -11.44 -6.03
N GLN A 111 11.47 -10.20 -5.98
CA GLN A 111 12.03 -9.13 -5.18
C GLN A 111 10.98 -8.66 -4.16
N PRO A 112 11.25 -8.77 -2.85
CA PRO A 112 10.46 -8.09 -1.82
C PRO A 112 10.36 -6.59 -2.08
N PHE A 113 9.16 -6.05 -1.88
CA PHE A 113 8.90 -4.62 -2.00
C PHE A 113 9.60 -3.80 -0.90
N ASP A 114 9.78 -4.38 0.28
CA ASP A 114 10.58 -3.84 1.36
C ASP A 114 11.31 -4.95 2.14
N ALA A 115 11.98 -4.58 3.24
CA ALA A 115 12.75 -5.51 4.06
C ALA A 115 11.87 -6.40 4.96
N THR A 116 10.61 -6.03 5.17
CA THR A 116 9.67 -6.61 6.12
C THR A 116 8.47 -7.22 5.39
N ARG A 117 8.71 -7.96 4.31
CA ARG A 117 7.70 -8.52 3.37
C ARG A 117 6.49 -9.25 3.94
N ASN A 118 6.51 -9.64 5.21
CA ASN A 118 5.45 -10.36 5.91
C ASN A 118 4.79 -9.53 7.01
N ASP A 119 5.35 -8.38 7.36
CA ASP A 119 4.86 -7.48 8.39
C ASP A 119 4.25 -6.27 7.70
N PHE A 120 3.06 -5.85 8.17
CA PHE A 120 2.41 -4.67 7.63
C PHE A 120 2.86 -3.47 8.45
N ASP A 121 3.81 -2.69 7.90
CA ASP A 121 4.46 -1.56 8.57
C ASP A 121 4.69 -0.38 7.61
N ASN A 122 5.46 0.64 8.00
CA ASN A 122 5.76 1.78 7.14
C ASN A 122 7.14 1.74 6.46
N VAL A 123 7.86 0.61 6.52
CA VAL A 123 9.20 0.43 5.92
C VAL A 123 9.13 0.61 4.40
N TYR A 124 8.04 0.20 3.76
CA TYR A 124 7.74 0.51 2.37
C TYR A 124 7.89 2.01 2.05
N PHE A 125 7.26 2.90 2.83
CA PHE A 125 7.34 4.35 2.60
C PHE A 125 8.73 4.91 2.89
N ASN A 126 9.43 4.37 3.89
CA ASN A 126 10.84 4.70 4.14
C ASN A 126 11.72 4.35 2.92
N GLY A 127 11.44 3.23 2.26
CA GLY A 127 12.06 2.84 0.99
C GLY A 127 11.84 3.87 -0.12
N LEU A 128 10.61 4.34 -0.32
CA LEU A 128 10.30 5.33 -1.36
C LEU A 128 11.05 6.65 -1.18
N VAL A 129 11.18 7.12 0.07
CA VAL A 129 11.96 8.33 0.42
C VAL A 129 13.42 8.17 0.04
N ARG A 130 13.97 6.95 0.20
CA ARG A 130 15.35 6.58 -0.18
C ARG A 130 15.51 6.25 -1.66
N LYS A 131 14.47 6.42 -2.48
CA LYS A 131 14.44 6.03 -3.91
C LYS A 131 14.59 4.52 -4.14
N ASN A 132 14.13 3.72 -3.18
CA ASN A 132 14.18 2.26 -3.20
C ASN A 132 12.82 1.61 -3.50
N GLY A 133 11.90 2.31 -4.16
CA GLY A 133 10.67 1.67 -4.66
C GLY A 133 11.02 0.63 -5.72
N VAL A 134 10.42 -0.56 -5.70
CA VAL A 134 10.68 -1.63 -6.68
C VAL A 134 10.02 -1.33 -8.03
N LEU A 135 8.76 -0.91 -8.03
CA LEU A 135 8.04 -0.54 -9.25
C LEU A 135 8.15 0.95 -9.54
N THR A 136 8.14 1.32 -10.82
CA THR A 136 8.06 2.73 -11.24
C THR A 136 6.79 3.40 -10.71
N SER A 137 5.67 2.67 -10.65
CA SER A 137 4.41 3.17 -10.09
C SER A 137 4.54 3.61 -8.64
N ASP A 138 5.39 2.92 -7.88
CA ASP A 138 5.59 3.13 -6.45
C ASP A 138 6.50 4.34 -6.25
N GLN A 139 7.62 4.39 -6.99
CA GLN A 139 8.55 5.51 -6.92
C GLN A 139 7.93 6.83 -7.40
N THR A 140 6.94 6.77 -8.31
CA THR A 140 6.17 7.93 -8.77
C THR A 140 5.43 8.63 -7.62
N LEU A 141 5.05 7.91 -6.56
CA LEU A 141 4.38 8.51 -5.39
C LEU A 141 5.27 9.51 -4.66
N TYR A 142 6.57 9.23 -4.58
CA TYR A 142 7.53 10.16 -4.00
C TYR A 142 8.02 11.19 -5.02
N ALA A 143 8.10 10.84 -6.30
CA ALA A 143 8.49 11.77 -7.36
C ALA A 143 7.44 12.89 -7.58
N SER A 144 6.15 12.59 -7.40
CA SER A 144 5.06 13.54 -7.58
C SER A 144 4.94 14.54 -6.43
N PRO A 145 4.94 15.86 -6.68
CA PRO A 145 4.74 16.87 -5.64
C PRO A 145 3.41 16.74 -4.88
N ARG A 146 2.38 16.18 -5.53
CA ARG A 146 1.04 16.03 -4.94
C ARG A 146 0.98 14.98 -3.84
N THR A 147 1.84 13.97 -3.89
CA THR A 147 1.82 12.82 -2.98
C THR A 147 3.06 12.74 -2.10
N ARG A 148 4.13 13.46 -2.45
CA ARG A 148 5.41 13.48 -1.71
C ARG A 148 5.25 13.81 -0.23
N SER A 149 4.45 14.82 0.11
CA SER A 149 4.22 15.21 1.52
C SER A 149 3.54 14.08 2.31
N ILE A 150 2.59 13.37 1.69
CA ILE A 150 1.89 12.26 2.32
C ILE A 150 2.83 11.05 2.50
N VAL A 151 3.65 10.74 1.49
CA VAL A 151 4.69 9.70 1.58
C VAL A 151 5.66 9.98 2.74
N ASN A 152 6.11 11.23 2.88
CA ASN A 152 6.96 11.64 4.00
C ASN A 152 6.26 11.48 5.35
N ALA A 153 4.97 11.83 5.43
CA ALA A 153 4.19 11.70 6.65
C ALA A 153 4.02 10.23 7.07
N TYR A 154 3.77 9.33 6.12
CA TYR A 154 3.68 7.89 6.38
C TYR A 154 5.02 7.26 6.75
N ALA A 155 6.10 7.66 6.09
CA ALA A 155 7.46 7.23 6.44
C ALA A 155 7.85 7.66 7.87
N PHE A 156 7.43 8.86 8.28
CA PHE A 156 7.70 9.39 9.61
C PHE A 156 6.78 8.81 10.70
N ASN A 157 5.51 8.56 10.40
CA ASN A 157 4.50 8.14 11.37
C ASN A 157 3.67 6.96 10.87
N GLN A 158 4.00 5.76 11.35
CA GLN A 158 3.30 4.52 11.03
C GLN A 158 1.82 4.53 11.43
N ALA A 159 1.46 5.16 12.56
CA ALA A 159 0.07 5.21 13.00
C ALA A 159 -0.80 6.00 12.01
N MET A 160 -0.25 7.08 11.42
CA MET A 160 -0.93 7.84 10.38
C MET A 160 -1.17 6.99 9.13
N PHE A 161 -0.17 6.22 8.70
CA PHE A 161 -0.32 5.28 7.59
C PHE A 161 -1.44 4.26 7.88
N PHE A 162 -1.45 3.62 9.04
CA PHE A 162 -2.43 2.59 9.36
C PHE A 162 -3.86 3.13 9.43
N LEU A 163 -4.06 4.30 10.04
CA LEU A 163 -5.37 4.95 10.15
C LEU A 163 -5.93 5.27 8.76
N ASP A 164 -5.12 5.90 7.91
CA ASP A 164 -5.56 6.29 6.57
C ASP A 164 -5.77 5.06 5.67
N PHE A 165 -4.93 4.04 5.80
CA PHE A 165 -5.07 2.79 5.04
C PHE A 165 -6.35 2.04 5.40
N GLN A 166 -6.70 1.96 6.69
CA GLN A 166 -7.95 1.37 7.15
C GLN A 166 -9.16 2.08 6.55
N GLN A 167 -9.17 3.42 6.57
CA GLN A 167 -10.25 4.22 6.00
C GLN A 167 -10.38 4.03 4.49
N ALA A 168 -9.26 4.02 3.78
CA ALA A 168 -9.23 3.80 2.35
C ALA A 168 -9.81 2.43 1.98
N PHE A 169 -9.49 1.37 2.72
CA PHE A 169 -10.03 0.03 2.49
C PHE A 169 -11.54 -0.07 2.73
N ILE A 170 -12.05 0.54 3.82
CA ILE A 170 -13.50 0.61 4.08
C ILE A 170 -14.19 1.34 2.92
N LYS A 171 -13.64 2.47 2.49
CA LYS A 171 -14.24 3.29 1.42
C LYS A 171 -14.20 2.58 0.07
N MET A 172 -13.08 1.93 -0.28
CA MET A 172 -12.98 1.12 -1.50
C MET A 172 -14.06 0.03 -1.54
N GLY A 173 -14.29 -0.67 -0.41
CA GLY A 173 -15.37 -1.64 -0.32
C GLY A 173 -16.79 -1.07 -0.50
N LEU A 174 -17.00 0.21 -0.17
CA LEU A 174 -18.27 0.89 -0.35
C LEU A 174 -18.47 1.46 -1.76
N LEU A 175 -17.40 1.70 -2.52
CA LEU A 175 -17.49 2.17 -3.90
C LEU A 175 -18.06 1.09 -4.84
N ASP A 176 -17.68 -0.17 -4.62
CA ASP A 176 -18.18 -1.30 -5.42
C ASP A 176 -19.68 -1.54 -5.20
N LEU A 177 -20.21 -1.26 -4.01
CA LEU A 177 -21.63 -1.41 -3.70
C LEU A 177 -22.50 -0.32 -4.33
N LYS A 178 -21.96 0.87 -4.57
CA LYS A 178 -22.70 1.97 -5.19
C LYS A 178 -22.91 1.79 -6.69
N GLN A 179 -22.03 1.05 -7.37
CA GLN A 179 -22.18 0.79 -8.82
C GLN A 179 -23.29 -0.22 -9.12
N VAL A 180 -23.62 -1.10 -8.17
CA VAL A 180 -24.68 -2.11 -8.31
C VAL A 180 -26.09 -1.52 -8.18
N ASN A 181 -26.23 -0.34 -7.55
CA ASN A 181 -27.53 0.29 -7.27
C ASN A 181 -27.90 1.42 -8.26
N THR A 182 -27.27 1.47 -9.44
CA THR A 182 -27.56 2.46 -10.50
C THR A 182 -27.87 1.81 -11.85
N GLN A 183 -28.65 0.72 -11.85
CA GLN A 183 -29.35 0.21 -13.03
C GLN A 183 -30.86 0.26 -12.81
#